data_AF-A0AA91M773-F1
#
_entry.id   AF-A0AA91M773-F1
#
_cell.length_a   1.000
_cell.length_b   1.000
_cell.length_c   1.000
_cell.angle_alpha   90.00
_cell.angle_beta   90.00
_cell.angle_gamma   90.00
#
_symmetry.space_group_name_H-M   'P 1'
#
loop_
_entity.id
_entity.type
_entity.pdbx_description
1 polymer ?
#
loop_
_entity_poly.entity_id
_entity_poly.type
_entity_poly.pdbx_seq_one_letter_code
_entity_poly.pdbx_strand_id
1 'polypeptide(L)'
;MRLVDLLPEPGLRTQRWLAAAVVFTQGFISITGAIVRVTASGLGCPTWPQCFPGSYVPVAVSEVPRIHQAIEFGNRMVTFAVVITAALAVLAVIRARRRTEVLVYAWLMPGSTVLQAVIGGITVRTGLAWWTVSVHLLVSMLMVWLAVQFYAKVGQTDDESAVVSYRVPAPLRGLTALCAVTLAAVLMTGTLVTAAGPHAGDKSAARTVARLKVEVATLAHLHESLLIGFLGLLVGLAFGMAAVQAAQPVIRRLAVVTVLTLAQGLIGVVQYFTGVPAVLVTLHVAGAVLVTGATAALWASLRQRTQPEPL
;
A
#
# COMPACT_ATOMS: atom_id res chain seq x y z
N MET A 1 -14.24 11.70 33.47
CA MET A 1 -14.72 11.23 32.15
C MET A 1 -13.74 11.72 31.11
N ARG A 2 -13.26 10.87 30.20
CA ARG A 2 -12.40 11.33 29.09
C ARG A 2 -13.30 11.93 28.01
N LEU A 3 -12.83 12.95 27.26
CA LEU A 3 -13.60 13.57 26.16
C LEU A 3 -14.17 12.55 25.17
N VAL A 4 -13.44 11.46 24.93
CA VAL A 4 -13.87 10.37 24.03
C VAL A 4 -15.12 9.65 24.54
N ASP A 5 -15.36 9.59 25.85
CA ASP A 5 -16.52 8.90 26.44
C ASP A 5 -17.87 9.59 26.07
N LEU A 6 -17.82 10.85 25.61
CA LEU A 6 -18.99 11.59 25.11
C LEU A 6 -19.47 11.11 23.72
N LEU A 7 -18.62 10.38 22.99
CA LEU A 7 -18.98 9.85 21.67
C LEU A 7 -19.88 8.60 21.80
N PRO A 8 -20.80 8.36 20.86
CA PRO A 8 -21.55 7.10 20.78
C PRO A 8 -20.60 5.91 20.68
N GLU A 9 -20.96 4.79 21.32
CA GLU A 9 -20.15 3.57 21.24
C GLU A 9 -20.22 2.98 19.82
N PRO A 10 -19.07 2.86 19.12
CA PRO A 10 -19.08 2.39 17.75
C PRO A 10 -19.24 0.87 17.72
N GLY A 11 -20.35 0.38 17.18
CA GLY A 11 -20.53 -1.04 16.94
C GLY A 11 -19.43 -1.64 16.04
N LEU A 12 -19.24 -2.96 16.10
CA LEU A 12 -18.20 -3.66 15.33
C LEU A 12 -18.27 -3.36 13.82
N ARG A 13 -19.49 -3.24 13.27
CA ARG A 13 -19.69 -2.89 11.85
C ARG A 13 -19.10 -1.53 11.50
N THR A 14 -19.30 -0.52 12.35
CA THR A 14 -18.74 0.83 12.17
C THR A 14 -17.21 0.80 12.24
N GLN A 15 -16.63 0.11 13.22
CA GLN A 15 -15.18 -0.02 13.33
C GLN A 15 -14.57 -0.70 12.09
N ARG A 16 -15.23 -1.74 11.57
CA ARG A 16 -14.80 -2.44 10.34
C ARG A 16 -14.91 -1.57 9.10
N TRP A 17 -15.96 -0.75 8.98
CA TRP A 17 -16.07 0.21 7.89
C TRP A 17 -14.99 1.29 7.95
N LEU A 18 -14.67 1.80 9.13
CA LEU A 18 -13.56 2.74 9.32
C LEU A 18 -12.22 2.11 8.94
N ALA A 19 -11.95 0.88 9.39
CA ALA A 19 -10.73 0.17 9.01
C ALA A 19 -10.67 -0.12 7.49
N ALA A 20 -11.80 -0.45 6.86
CA ALA A 20 -11.88 -0.60 5.40
C ALA A 20 -11.66 0.72 4.67
N ALA A 21 -12.18 1.83 5.20
CA ALA A 21 -11.94 3.17 4.67
C ALA A 21 -10.46 3.54 4.75
N VAL A 22 -9.76 3.17 5.84
CA VAL A 22 -8.30 3.34 5.94
C VAL A 22 -7.57 2.52 4.87
N VAL A 23 -7.92 1.25 4.67
CA VAL A 23 -7.33 0.44 3.58
C VAL A 23 -7.54 1.13 2.23
N PHE A 24 -8.76 1.61 1.97
CA PHE A 24 -9.10 2.29 0.73
C PHE A 24 -8.31 3.58 0.55
N THR A 25 -8.27 4.48 1.53
CA THR A 25 -7.56 5.77 1.40
C THR A 25 -6.06 5.60 1.23
N GLN A 26 -5.43 4.64 1.93
CA GLN A 26 -4.01 4.32 1.79
C GLN A 26 -3.67 3.73 0.41
N GLY A 27 -4.56 2.89 -0.13
CA GLY A 27 -4.43 2.39 -1.50
C GLY A 27 -4.65 3.48 -2.54
N PHE A 28 -5.70 4.28 -2.37
CA PHE A 28 -6.12 5.32 -3.30
C PHE A 28 -5.06 6.41 -3.46
N ILE A 29 -4.44 6.88 -2.36
CA ILE A 29 -3.37 7.89 -2.44
C ILE A 29 -2.15 7.39 -3.23
N SER A 30 -1.87 6.09 -3.20
CA SER A 30 -0.79 5.49 -3.99
C SER A 30 -1.10 5.51 -5.49
N ILE A 31 -2.37 5.31 -5.85
CA ILE A 31 -2.84 5.36 -7.24
C ILE A 31 -2.81 6.81 -7.75
N THR A 32 -3.30 7.78 -6.97
CA THR A 32 -3.22 9.20 -7.34
C THR A 32 -1.78 9.68 -7.44
N GLY A 33 -0.88 9.21 -6.57
CA GLY A 33 0.56 9.46 -6.67
C GLY A 33 1.18 8.89 -7.96
N ALA A 34 0.73 7.73 -8.42
CA ALA A 34 1.15 7.19 -9.72
C ALA A 34 0.68 8.09 -10.88
N ILE A 35 -0.56 8.61 -10.82
CA ILE A 35 -1.08 9.58 -11.79
C ILE A 35 -0.19 10.82 -11.83
N VAL A 36 0.12 11.42 -10.67
CA VAL A 36 1.03 12.57 -10.56
C VAL A 36 2.33 12.31 -11.32
N ARG A 37 2.93 11.12 -11.15
CA ARG A 37 4.20 10.78 -11.79
C ARG A 37 4.07 10.64 -13.31
N VAL A 38 3.08 9.88 -13.80
CA VAL A 38 2.95 9.60 -15.23
C VAL A 38 2.46 10.81 -16.03
N THR A 39 1.80 11.76 -15.38
CA THR A 39 1.42 13.05 -15.97
C THR A 39 2.52 14.10 -15.85
N ALA A 40 3.72 13.74 -15.35
CA ALA A 40 4.84 14.65 -15.11
C ALA A 40 4.51 15.83 -14.16
N SER A 41 3.61 15.59 -13.20
CA SER A 41 3.12 16.61 -12.27
C SER A 41 3.85 16.60 -10.92
N GLY A 42 4.86 15.76 -10.70
CA GLY A 42 5.50 15.57 -9.38
C GLY A 42 6.17 16.81 -8.79
N LEU A 43 6.41 17.84 -9.61
CA LEU A 43 6.88 19.16 -9.17
C LEU A 43 5.86 20.28 -9.46
N GLY A 44 4.59 19.92 -9.61
CA GLY A 44 3.46 20.86 -9.75
C GLY A 44 3.34 21.81 -8.54
N CYS A 45 3.75 21.33 -7.37
CA CYS A 45 4.02 22.13 -6.17
C CYS A 45 5.50 21.94 -5.80
N PRO A 46 6.41 22.83 -6.26
CA PRO A 46 7.85 22.59 -6.16
C PRO A 46 8.42 22.74 -4.74
N THR A 47 7.63 23.22 -3.78
CA THR A 47 8.02 23.30 -2.36
C THR A 47 7.24 22.32 -1.50
N TRP A 48 7.67 22.17 -0.25
CA TRP A 48 6.95 21.45 0.80
C TRP A 48 7.36 22.04 2.17
N PRO A 49 6.43 22.28 3.12
CA PRO A 49 5.00 21.93 3.12
C PRO A 49 4.11 22.87 2.32
N GLN A 50 4.62 24.02 1.89
CA GLN A 50 3.93 24.93 0.99
C GLN A 50 3.81 24.31 -0.42
N CYS A 51 2.95 24.85 -1.28
CA CYS A 51 2.91 24.46 -2.69
C CYS A 51 3.93 25.28 -3.50
N PHE A 52 3.90 26.61 -3.30
CA PHE A 52 4.86 27.58 -3.82
C PHE A 52 5.43 28.43 -2.69
N PRO A 53 6.58 29.11 -2.85
CA PRO A 53 7.10 30.01 -1.82
C PRO A 53 6.03 31.01 -1.36
N GLY A 54 5.70 30.99 -0.07
CA GLY A 54 4.69 31.88 0.52
C GLY A 54 3.23 31.46 0.32
N SER A 55 2.95 30.33 -0.36
CA SER A 55 1.57 29.86 -0.58
C SER A 55 1.41 28.35 -0.35
N TYR A 56 0.43 27.97 0.48
CA TYR A 56 0.04 26.56 0.68
C TYR A 56 -0.84 26.01 -0.45
N VAL A 57 -1.38 26.88 -1.31
CA VAL A 57 -2.25 26.52 -2.45
C VAL A 57 -1.57 26.87 -3.78
N PRO A 58 -2.00 26.24 -4.89
CA PRO A 58 -1.53 26.60 -6.24
C PRO A 58 -1.70 28.10 -6.51
N VAL A 59 -0.69 28.70 -7.14
CA VAL A 59 -0.74 30.08 -7.62
C VAL A 59 -0.40 30.13 -9.10
N ALA A 60 -0.98 31.09 -9.82
CA ALA A 60 -0.70 31.25 -11.24
C ALA A 60 0.75 31.74 -11.43
N VAL A 61 1.61 30.85 -11.91
CA VAL A 61 3.02 31.12 -12.25
C VAL A 61 3.29 30.64 -13.67
N SER A 62 4.22 31.27 -14.37
CA SER A 62 4.51 30.98 -15.79
C SER A 62 5.33 29.70 -15.97
N GLU A 63 6.08 29.30 -14.94
CA GLU A 63 7.04 28.20 -14.98
C GLU A 63 6.38 26.82 -14.89
N VAL A 64 5.18 26.73 -14.30
CA VAL A 64 4.49 25.46 -14.04
C VAL A 64 3.03 25.53 -14.54
N PRO A 65 2.66 24.77 -15.58
CA PRO A 65 1.28 24.73 -16.08
C PRO A 65 0.24 24.39 -15.01
N ARG A 66 -0.90 25.09 -15.01
CA ARG A 66 -1.97 24.94 -14.00
C ARG A 66 -2.45 23.50 -13.82
N ILE A 67 -2.47 22.71 -14.89
CA ILE A 67 -2.89 21.30 -14.82
C ILE A 67 -1.94 20.45 -13.96
N HIS A 68 -0.62 20.68 -14.04
CA HIS A 68 0.35 19.95 -13.22
C HIS A 68 0.24 20.36 -11.75
N GLN A 69 0.03 21.66 -11.48
CA GLN A 69 -0.23 22.14 -10.12
C GLN A 69 -1.49 21.50 -9.53
N ALA A 70 -2.58 21.44 -10.31
CA ALA A 70 -3.85 20.88 -9.87
C ALA A 70 -3.76 19.37 -9.58
N ILE A 71 -3.04 18.61 -10.42
CA ILE A 71 -2.86 17.16 -10.24
C ILE A 71 -2.06 16.87 -8.96
N GLU A 72 -0.93 17.54 -8.76
CA GLU A 72 -0.10 17.35 -7.56
C GLU A 72 -0.80 17.84 -6.29
N PHE A 73 -1.40 19.03 -6.33
CA PHE A 73 -2.16 19.54 -5.20
C PHE A 73 -3.36 18.66 -4.88
N GLY A 74 -4.05 18.13 -5.89
CA GLY A 74 -5.13 17.15 -5.73
C GLY A 74 -4.68 15.90 -4.99
N ASN A 75 -3.50 15.35 -5.33
CA ASN A 75 -2.91 14.24 -4.59
C ASN A 75 -2.59 14.63 -3.13
N ARG A 76 -2.06 15.84 -2.88
CA ARG A 76 -1.85 16.34 -1.51
C ARG A 76 -3.16 16.43 -0.73
N MET A 77 -4.27 16.81 -1.38
CA MET A 77 -5.59 16.88 -0.75
C MET A 77 -6.12 15.50 -0.31
N VAL A 78 -5.76 14.41 -1.01
CA VAL A 78 -6.12 13.04 -0.59
C VAL A 78 -5.58 12.73 0.81
N THR A 79 -4.46 13.34 1.21
CA THR A 79 -3.88 13.17 2.56
C THR A 79 -4.86 13.54 3.67
N PHE A 80 -5.75 14.52 3.46
CA PHE A 80 -6.78 14.85 4.46
C PHE A 80 -7.74 13.69 4.68
N ALA A 81 -8.16 13.00 3.61
CA ALA A 81 -8.99 11.81 3.75
C ALA A 81 -8.25 10.68 4.48
N VAL A 82 -6.96 10.49 4.21
CA VAL A 82 -6.11 9.53 4.94
C VAL A 82 -6.04 9.87 6.43
N VAL A 83 -5.77 11.13 6.77
CA VAL A 83 -5.69 11.60 8.17
C VAL A 83 -7.03 11.46 8.87
N ILE A 84 -8.14 11.86 8.24
CA ILE A 84 -9.48 11.78 8.82
C ILE A 84 -9.84 10.31 9.09
N THR A 85 -9.66 9.43 8.10
CA THR A 85 -9.99 8.00 8.29
C THR A 85 -9.12 7.35 9.36
N ALA A 86 -7.83 7.67 9.43
CA ALA A 86 -6.93 7.19 10.47
C ALA A 86 -7.32 7.71 11.87
N ALA A 87 -7.63 8.99 12.00
CA ALA A 87 -8.06 9.59 13.27
C ALA A 87 -9.38 8.99 13.77
N LEU A 88 -10.37 8.85 12.88
CA LEU A 88 -11.65 8.23 13.20
C LEU A 88 -11.47 6.77 13.61
N ALA A 89 -10.57 6.02 12.96
CA ALA A 89 -10.26 4.65 13.36
C ALA A 89 -9.66 4.57 14.77
N VAL A 90 -8.71 5.44 15.11
CA VAL A 90 -8.13 5.53 16.46
C VAL A 90 -9.21 5.87 17.49
N LEU A 91 -10.01 6.89 17.23
CA LEU A 91 -11.10 7.29 18.13
C LEU A 91 -12.10 6.15 18.34
N ALA A 92 -12.47 5.43 17.28
CA ALA A 92 -13.43 4.33 17.38
C ALA A 92 -12.89 3.17 18.22
N VAL A 93 -11.60 2.81 18.04
CA VAL A 93 -10.94 1.72 18.77
C VAL A 93 -10.71 2.08 20.24
N ILE A 94 -10.33 3.33 20.54
CA ILE A 94 -10.23 3.83 21.93
C ILE A 94 -11.61 3.83 22.59
N ARG A 95 -12.64 4.34 21.90
CA ARG A 95 -14.01 4.43 22.43
C ARG A 95 -14.63 3.06 22.70
N ALA A 96 -14.35 2.08 21.86
CA ALA A 96 -14.75 0.69 22.04
C ALA A 96 -13.85 -0.10 23.00
N ARG A 97 -12.87 0.57 23.65
CA ARG A 97 -11.94 -0.01 24.64
C ARG A 97 -11.28 -1.29 24.12
N ARG A 98 -10.90 -1.27 22.84
CA ARG A 98 -10.33 -2.46 22.19
C ARG A 98 -9.00 -2.83 22.84
N ARG A 99 -8.66 -4.12 22.76
CA ARG A 99 -7.38 -4.64 23.29
C ARG A 99 -6.14 -3.93 22.72
N THR A 100 -5.04 -3.95 23.47
CA THR A 100 -3.77 -3.27 23.16
C THR A 100 -3.25 -3.56 21.75
N GLU A 101 -3.34 -4.80 21.28
CA GLU A 101 -2.90 -5.15 19.92
C GLU A 101 -3.64 -4.32 18.85
N VAL A 102 -4.97 -4.17 18.96
CA VAL A 102 -5.78 -3.41 18.01
C VAL A 102 -5.46 -1.92 18.11
N LEU A 103 -5.23 -1.42 19.33
CA LEU A 103 -4.80 -0.04 19.58
C LEU A 103 -3.47 0.29 18.91
N VAL A 104 -2.49 -0.61 18.99
CA VAL A 104 -1.19 -0.45 18.31
C VAL A 104 -1.39 -0.30 16.81
N TYR A 105 -2.15 -1.22 16.18
CA TYR A 105 -2.44 -1.11 14.74
C TYR A 105 -3.20 0.16 14.37
N ALA A 106 -4.14 0.61 15.21
CA ALA A 106 -4.87 1.85 14.98
C ALA A 106 -3.91 3.06 14.99
N TRP A 107 -3.00 3.14 15.97
CA TRP A 107 -2.01 4.23 16.08
C TRP A 107 -0.90 4.18 15.02
N LEU A 108 -0.60 3.00 14.47
CA LEU A 108 0.29 2.90 13.30
C LEU A 108 -0.27 3.65 12.09
N MET A 109 -1.59 3.83 11.95
CA MET A 109 -2.20 4.52 10.81
C MET A 109 -1.83 6.02 10.75
N PRO A 110 -2.09 6.86 11.77
CA PRO A 110 -1.64 8.24 11.75
C PRO A 110 -0.11 8.35 11.85
N GLY A 111 0.57 7.48 12.60
CA GLY A 111 2.04 7.50 12.71
C GLY A 111 2.74 7.28 11.36
N SER A 112 2.28 6.29 10.59
CA SER A 112 2.81 6.04 9.25
C SER A 112 2.40 7.11 8.23
N THR A 113 1.24 7.75 8.41
CA THR A 113 0.82 8.90 7.58
C THR A 113 1.76 10.10 7.75
N VAL A 114 2.16 10.41 8.99
CA VAL A 114 3.16 11.46 9.26
C VAL A 114 4.50 11.11 8.64
N LEU A 115 4.97 9.87 8.83
CA LEU A 115 6.20 9.39 8.19
C LEU A 115 6.15 9.57 6.68
N GLN A 116 5.02 9.23 6.04
CA GLN A 116 4.89 9.42 4.60
C GLN A 116 4.87 10.87 4.14
N ALA A 117 4.21 11.74 4.89
CA ALA A 117 4.23 13.17 4.56
C ALA A 117 5.67 13.71 4.54
N VAL A 118 6.52 13.25 5.48
CA VAL A 118 7.95 13.60 5.53
C VAL A 118 8.71 13.03 4.34
N ILE A 119 8.53 11.74 4.03
CA ILE A 119 9.20 11.10 2.87
C ILE A 119 8.76 11.74 1.55
N GLY A 120 7.48 12.09 1.41
CA GLY A 120 6.92 12.91 0.33
C GLY A 120 7.59 14.27 0.20
N GLY A 121 7.71 15.00 1.32
CA GLY A 121 8.42 16.27 1.37
C GLY A 121 9.89 16.14 0.94
N ILE A 122 10.58 15.10 1.40
CA ILE A 122 11.97 14.79 0.95
C ILE A 122 12.00 14.53 -0.56
N THR A 123 11.03 13.80 -1.09
CA THR A 123 10.93 13.48 -2.52
C THR A 123 10.82 14.75 -3.37
N VAL A 124 9.98 15.71 -2.96
CA VAL A 124 9.87 17.02 -3.62
C VAL A 124 11.17 17.81 -3.51
N ARG A 125 11.73 17.92 -2.29
CA ARG A 125 12.95 18.69 -2.02
C ARG A 125 14.20 18.16 -2.71
N THR A 126 14.24 16.86 -2.99
CA THR A 126 15.33 16.20 -3.73
C THR A 126 15.12 16.23 -5.25
N GLY A 127 14.10 16.95 -5.74
CA GLY A 127 13.82 17.04 -7.17
C GLY A 127 13.43 15.69 -7.78
N LEU A 128 12.70 14.86 -7.03
CA LEU A 128 12.28 13.52 -7.42
C LEU A 128 13.45 12.54 -7.65
N ALA A 129 14.51 12.64 -6.84
CA ALA A 129 15.60 11.67 -6.85
C ALA A 129 15.03 10.23 -6.81
N TRP A 130 15.46 9.38 -7.74
CA TRP A 130 14.77 8.12 -7.99
C TRP A 130 14.62 7.24 -6.74
N TRP A 131 15.62 7.24 -5.84
CA TRP A 131 15.61 6.42 -4.63
C TRP A 131 14.62 6.96 -3.58
N THR A 132 14.40 8.27 -3.51
CA THR A 132 13.40 8.85 -2.58
C THR A 132 11.99 8.46 -3.00
N VAL A 133 11.71 8.49 -4.30
CA VAL A 133 10.45 8.02 -4.90
C VAL A 133 10.25 6.51 -4.64
N SER A 134 11.31 5.70 -4.80
CA SER A 134 11.25 4.26 -4.51
C SER A 134 10.91 3.98 -3.05
N VAL A 135 11.63 4.62 -2.11
CA VAL A 135 11.35 4.48 -0.67
C VAL A 135 9.93 4.93 -0.34
N HIS A 136 9.48 6.04 -0.92
CA HIS A 136 8.12 6.53 -0.76
C HIS A 136 7.09 5.48 -1.21
N LEU A 137 7.24 4.86 -2.37
CA LEU A 137 6.27 3.86 -2.83
C LEU A 137 6.28 2.61 -1.94
N LEU A 138 7.46 2.14 -1.53
CA LEU A 138 7.60 0.93 -0.70
C LEU A 138 6.98 1.11 0.69
N VAL A 139 7.19 2.26 1.32
CA VAL A 139 6.54 2.58 2.60
C VAL A 139 5.02 2.66 2.44
N SER A 140 4.50 3.17 1.31
CA SER A 140 3.05 3.16 1.04
C SER A 140 2.50 1.73 0.92
N MET A 141 3.22 0.82 0.26
CA MET A 141 2.80 -0.59 0.18
C MET A 141 2.79 -1.25 1.57
N LEU A 142 3.78 -0.96 2.41
CA LEU A 142 3.79 -1.41 3.80
C LEU A 142 2.59 -0.85 4.59
N MET A 143 2.22 0.41 4.37
CA MET A 143 1.03 1.00 5.00
C MET A 143 -0.27 0.31 4.57
N VAL A 144 -0.42 -0.03 3.29
CA VAL A 144 -1.54 -0.84 2.80
C VAL A 144 -1.58 -2.20 3.50
N TRP A 145 -0.42 -2.87 3.62
CA TRP A 145 -0.32 -4.13 4.35
C TRP A 145 -0.78 -3.99 5.81
N LEU A 146 -0.27 -2.99 6.53
CA LEU A 146 -0.61 -2.72 7.93
C LEU A 146 -2.09 -2.36 8.09
N ALA A 147 -2.68 -1.60 7.16
CA ALA A 147 -4.10 -1.27 7.17
C ALA A 147 -4.98 -2.53 7.01
N VAL A 148 -4.56 -3.49 6.17
CA VAL A 148 -5.27 -4.77 6.04
C VAL A 148 -5.13 -5.62 7.32
N GLN A 149 -3.95 -5.62 7.95
CA GLN A 149 -3.79 -6.28 9.26
C GLN A 149 -4.69 -5.64 10.32
N PHE A 150 -4.76 -4.29 10.35
CA PHE A 150 -5.65 -3.56 11.25
C PHE A 150 -7.12 -3.97 11.02
N TYR A 151 -7.59 -3.97 9.77
CA TYR A 151 -8.94 -4.42 9.43
C TYR A 151 -9.23 -5.85 9.90
N ALA A 152 -8.29 -6.77 9.69
CA ALA A 152 -8.44 -8.15 10.14
C ALA A 152 -8.50 -8.25 11.68
N LYS A 153 -7.71 -7.43 12.39
CA LYS A 153 -7.63 -7.42 13.86
C LYS A 153 -8.87 -6.85 14.53
N VAL A 154 -9.46 -5.80 13.96
CA VAL A 154 -10.75 -5.25 14.41
C VAL A 154 -11.84 -6.33 14.39
N GLY A 155 -11.80 -7.24 13.40
CA GLY A 155 -12.75 -8.33 13.26
C GLY A 155 -12.58 -9.51 14.22
N GLN A 156 -11.58 -9.51 15.10
CA GLN A 156 -11.31 -10.59 16.05
C GLN A 156 -11.85 -10.24 17.45
N THR A 157 -12.21 -11.26 18.24
CA THR A 157 -12.70 -11.09 19.62
C THR A 157 -11.64 -10.45 20.54
N ASP A 158 -12.12 -9.63 21.46
CA ASP A 158 -11.29 -8.97 22.49
C ASP A 158 -11.29 -9.71 23.83
N ASP A 159 -12.01 -10.83 23.92
CA ASP A 159 -12.02 -11.68 25.10
C ASP A 159 -10.60 -12.11 25.50
N GLU A 160 -10.29 -11.95 26.78
CA GLU A 160 -9.00 -12.31 27.37
C GLU A 160 -8.77 -13.82 27.37
N SER A 161 -9.85 -14.60 27.52
CA SER A 161 -9.81 -16.07 27.46
C SER A 161 -9.54 -16.61 26.05
N ALA A 162 -9.69 -15.78 25.01
CA ALA A 162 -9.51 -16.22 23.64
C ALA A 162 -8.06 -16.59 23.31
N VAL A 163 -7.90 -17.73 22.65
CA VAL A 163 -6.59 -18.29 22.28
C VAL A 163 -6.30 -17.98 20.81
N VAL A 164 -5.03 -17.76 20.49
CA VAL A 164 -4.58 -17.62 19.11
C VAL A 164 -4.30 -19.01 18.54
N SER A 165 -5.09 -19.43 17.56
CA SER A 165 -4.91 -20.68 16.83
C SER A 165 -4.40 -20.42 15.41
N TYR A 166 -3.52 -21.30 14.94
CA TYR A 166 -3.06 -21.29 13.55
C TYR A 166 -3.87 -22.29 12.75
N ARG A 167 -4.38 -21.85 11.60
CA ARG A 167 -5.21 -22.69 10.72
C ARG A 167 -4.39 -23.63 9.82
N VAL A 168 -3.06 -23.47 9.81
CA VAL A 168 -2.15 -24.21 8.94
C VAL A 168 -0.84 -24.53 9.67
N PRO A 169 -0.15 -25.62 9.30
CA PRO A 169 1.13 -26.01 9.90
C PRO A 169 2.26 -24.98 9.72
N ALA A 170 3.27 -25.04 10.59
CA ALA A 170 4.42 -24.12 10.58
C ALA A 170 5.13 -24.00 9.22
N PRO A 171 5.39 -25.08 8.45
CA PRO A 171 6.03 -24.97 7.15
C PRO A 171 5.25 -24.09 6.15
N LEU A 172 3.91 -24.20 6.12
CA LEU A 172 3.07 -23.38 5.23
C LEU A 172 3.01 -21.92 5.68
N ARG A 173 3.13 -21.65 6.98
CA ARG A 173 3.31 -20.28 7.49
C ARG A 173 4.65 -19.70 7.04
N GLY A 174 5.73 -20.50 7.10
CA GLY A 174 7.04 -20.14 6.57
C GLY A 174 7.01 -19.84 5.08
N LEU A 175 6.34 -20.69 4.29
CA LEU A 175 6.15 -20.47 2.86
C LEU A 175 5.33 -19.20 2.56
N THR A 176 4.30 -18.90 3.37
CA THR A 176 3.54 -17.64 3.23
C THR A 176 4.40 -16.42 3.59
N ALA A 177 5.30 -16.54 4.58
CA ALA A 177 6.28 -15.49 4.90
C ALA A 177 7.25 -15.27 3.74
N LEU A 178 7.75 -16.35 3.14
CA LEU A 178 8.61 -16.29 1.97
C LEU A 178 7.87 -15.59 0.81
N CYS A 179 6.59 -15.91 0.56
CA CYS A 179 5.77 -15.19 -0.41
C CYS A 179 5.74 -13.67 -0.14
N ALA A 180 5.55 -13.26 1.12
CA ALA A 180 5.53 -11.84 1.48
C ALA A 180 6.89 -11.15 1.25
N VAL A 181 7.99 -11.83 1.57
CA VAL A 181 9.35 -11.33 1.32
C VAL A 181 9.64 -11.23 -0.18
N THR A 182 9.26 -12.24 -0.97
CA THR A 182 9.41 -12.21 -2.43
C THR A 182 8.56 -11.10 -3.04
N LEU A 183 7.33 -10.87 -2.56
CA LEU A 183 6.52 -9.74 -2.99
C LEU A 183 7.22 -8.40 -2.70
N ALA A 184 7.83 -8.24 -1.53
CA ALA A 184 8.61 -7.04 -1.23
C ALA A 184 9.78 -6.84 -2.21
N ALA A 185 10.47 -7.92 -2.60
CA ALA A 185 11.51 -7.88 -3.62
C ALA A 185 10.96 -7.55 -5.03
N VAL A 186 9.78 -8.07 -5.39
CA VAL A 186 9.07 -7.71 -6.64
C VAL A 186 8.72 -6.23 -6.64
N LEU A 187 8.15 -5.70 -5.55
CA LEU A 187 7.84 -4.26 -5.42
C LEU A 187 9.11 -3.41 -5.53
N MET A 188 10.18 -3.78 -4.83
CA MET A 188 11.47 -3.09 -4.90
C MET A 188 11.99 -3.02 -6.33
N THR A 189 12.10 -4.16 -7.01
CA THR A 189 12.59 -4.21 -8.40
C THR A 189 11.67 -3.47 -9.37
N GLY A 190 10.35 -3.47 -9.14
CA GLY A 190 9.40 -2.66 -9.91
C GLY A 190 9.66 -1.15 -9.76
N THR A 191 10.05 -0.70 -8.56
CA THR A 191 10.47 0.69 -8.36
C THR A 191 11.76 1.02 -9.11
N LEU A 192 12.70 0.07 -9.23
CA LEU A 192 13.94 0.24 -9.98
C LEU A 192 13.68 0.32 -11.49
N VAL A 193 12.78 -0.52 -12.02
CA VAL A 193 12.31 -0.42 -13.42
C VAL A 193 11.70 0.96 -13.66
N THR A 194 10.85 1.43 -12.73
CA THR A 194 10.27 2.78 -12.78
C THR A 194 11.32 3.88 -12.66
N ALA A 195 12.44 3.65 -11.96
CA ALA A 195 13.55 4.59 -11.81
C ALA A 195 14.43 4.70 -13.06
N ALA A 196 14.52 3.64 -13.87
CA ALA A 196 15.24 3.61 -15.15
C ALA A 196 14.34 3.99 -16.34
N GLY A 197 13.02 3.79 -16.22
CA GLY A 197 12.06 3.98 -17.30
C GLY A 197 11.81 5.44 -17.74
N PRO A 198 10.87 5.68 -18.66
CA PRO A 198 10.66 7.00 -19.28
C PRO A 198 9.90 8.00 -18.39
N HIS A 199 9.12 7.54 -17.41
CA HIS A 199 8.28 8.40 -16.57
C HIS A 199 9.07 8.96 -15.39
N ALA A 200 9.73 10.10 -15.60
CA ALA A 200 10.58 10.74 -14.60
C ALA A 200 9.81 11.42 -13.46
N GLY A 201 8.57 11.84 -13.71
CA GLY A 201 7.73 12.56 -12.75
C GLY A 201 7.73 14.08 -12.91
N ASP A 202 8.67 14.62 -13.68
CA ASP A 202 8.71 16.00 -14.16
C ASP A 202 9.34 16.02 -15.55
N LYS A 203 8.94 16.98 -16.39
CA LYS A 203 9.44 17.18 -17.77
C LYS A 203 9.82 18.65 -18.04
N SER A 204 9.98 19.46 -17.00
CA SER A 204 10.35 20.86 -17.14
C SER A 204 11.71 21.02 -17.83
N ALA A 205 11.82 22.02 -18.71
CA ALA A 205 13.08 22.33 -19.40
C ALA A 205 14.17 22.84 -18.43
N ALA A 206 13.76 23.39 -17.28
CA ALA A 206 14.65 23.98 -16.30
C ALA A 206 15.29 22.96 -15.34
N ARG A 207 14.79 21.72 -15.28
CA ARG A 207 15.25 20.72 -14.30
C ARG A 207 15.23 19.31 -14.87
N THR A 208 16.37 18.64 -14.85
CA THR A 208 16.48 17.22 -15.19
C THR A 208 16.33 16.36 -13.94
N VAL A 209 15.36 15.44 -13.93
CA VAL A 209 15.22 14.46 -12.86
C VAL A 209 16.24 13.33 -13.04
N ALA A 210 17.03 13.05 -12.00
CA ALA A 210 18.02 11.98 -12.04
C ALA A 210 17.37 10.61 -12.22
N ARG A 211 17.87 9.83 -13.19
CA ARG A 211 17.41 8.47 -13.51
C ARG A 211 18.44 7.44 -13.08
N LEU A 212 17.98 6.22 -12.79
CA LEU A 212 18.86 5.09 -12.56
C LEU A 212 19.50 4.68 -13.90
N LYS A 213 20.83 4.71 -13.98
CA LYS A 213 21.60 4.41 -15.20
C LYS A 213 21.83 2.91 -15.37
N VAL A 214 20.74 2.15 -15.40
CA VAL A 214 20.73 0.71 -15.69
C VAL A 214 19.71 0.48 -16.79
N GLU A 215 20.00 -0.44 -17.70
CA GLU A 215 19.10 -0.75 -18.79
C GLU A 215 17.74 -1.26 -18.27
N VAL A 216 16.65 -0.72 -18.83
CA VAL A 216 15.29 -1.09 -18.46
C VAL A 216 15.03 -2.57 -18.70
N ALA A 217 15.53 -3.14 -19.80
CA ALA A 217 15.38 -4.57 -20.11
C ALA A 217 16.01 -5.45 -19.02
N THR A 218 17.24 -5.13 -18.59
CA THR A 218 17.92 -5.86 -17.51
C THR A 218 17.10 -5.85 -16.21
N LEU A 219 16.60 -4.67 -15.81
CA LEU A 219 15.78 -4.55 -14.59
C LEU A 219 14.40 -5.22 -14.74
N ALA A 220 13.80 -5.15 -15.93
CA ALA A 220 12.52 -5.77 -16.23
C ALA A 220 12.64 -7.31 -16.16
N HIS A 221 13.72 -7.88 -16.69
CA HIS A 221 13.99 -9.31 -16.58
C HIS A 221 14.18 -9.76 -15.13
N LEU A 222 14.90 -9.00 -14.30
CA LEU A 222 15.01 -9.29 -12.86
C LEU A 222 13.64 -9.22 -12.17
N HIS A 223 12.86 -8.18 -12.45
CA HIS A 223 11.53 -7.99 -11.89
C HIS A 223 10.57 -9.12 -12.27
N GLU A 224 10.55 -9.51 -13.56
CA GLU A 224 9.78 -10.64 -14.08
C GLU A 224 10.23 -11.96 -13.45
N SER A 225 11.53 -12.20 -13.33
CA SER A 225 12.05 -13.42 -12.72
C SER A 225 11.59 -13.59 -11.26
N LEU A 226 11.57 -12.49 -10.50
CA LEU A 226 11.02 -12.48 -9.14
C LEU A 226 9.51 -12.69 -9.12
N LEU A 227 8.77 -12.14 -10.08
CA LEU A 227 7.34 -12.38 -10.23
C LEU A 227 7.05 -13.86 -10.53
N ILE A 228 7.80 -14.49 -11.44
CA ILE A 228 7.68 -15.92 -11.75
C ILE A 228 7.99 -16.74 -10.49
N GLY A 229 9.06 -16.39 -9.76
CA GLY A 229 9.36 -17.02 -8.47
C GLY A 229 8.21 -16.87 -7.46
N PHE A 230 7.63 -15.68 -7.33
CA PHE A 230 6.47 -15.42 -6.47
C PHE A 230 5.25 -16.26 -6.87
N LEU A 231 4.93 -16.36 -8.16
CA LEU A 231 3.87 -17.23 -8.67
C LEU A 231 4.15 -18.71 -8.37
N GLY A 232 5.39 -19.16 -8.55
CA GLY A 232 5.82 -20.52 -8.17
C GLY A 232 5.60 -20.81 -6.68
N LEU A 233 5.91 -19.85 -5.81
CA LEU A 233 5.64 -19.96 -4.37
C LEU A 233 4.14 -20.02 -4.07
N LEU A 234 3.30 -19.23 -4.75
CA LEU A 234 1.84 -19.28 -4.60
C LEU A 234 1.26 -20.63 -5.05
N VAL A 235 1.78 -21.20 -6.14
CA VAL A 235 1.41 -22.54 -6.61
C VAL A 235 1.82 -23.61 -5.60
N GLY A 236 3.06 -23.56 -5.11
CA GLY A 236 3.53 -24.47 -4.05
C GLY A 236 2.68 -24.34 -2.77
N LEU A 237 2.31 -23.12 -2.41
CA LEU A 237 1.41 -22.86 -1.29
C LEU A 237 0.02 -23.44 -1.54
N ALA A 238 -0.51 -23.36 -2.77
CA ALA A 238 -1.79 -23.95 -3.12
C ALA A 238 -1.80 -25.47 -2.96
N PHE A 239 -0.76 -26.15 -3.45
CA PHE A 239 -0.61 -27.59 -3.23
C PHE A 239 -0.46 -27.94 -1.76
N GLY A 240 0.37 -27.20 -1.01
CA GLY A 240 0.55 -27.42 0.41
C GLY A 240 -0.74 -27.22 1.21
N MET A 241 -1.51 -26.17 0.91
CA MET A 241 -2.80 -25.88 1.53
C MET A 241 -3.86 -26.93 1.18
N ALA A 242 -3.87 -27.43 -0.06
CA ALA A 242 -4.76 -28.51 -0.47
C ALA A 242 -4.42 -29.83 0.24
N ALA A 243 -3.12 -30.17 0.35
CA ALA A 243 -2.65 -31.39 1.00
C ALA A 243 -3.05 -31.48 2.48
N VAL A 244 -3.07 -30.34 3.18
CA VAL A 244 -3.50 -30.26 4.59
C VAL A 244 -4.99 -29.96 4.75
N GLN A 245 -5.76 -29.92 3.66
CA GLN A 245 -7.18 -29.56 3.63
C GLN A 245 -7.48 -28.25 4.37
N ALA A 246 -6.67 -27.22 4.10
CA ALA A 246 -6.74 -25.94 4.79
C ALA A 246 -8.14 -25.32 4.67
N ALA A 247 -8.54 -24.60 5.73
CA ALA A 247 -9.87 -24.02 5.83
C ALA A 247 -10.23 -23.12 4.61
N GLN A 248 -11.48 -23.22 4.15
CA GLN A 248 -12.01 -22.50 2.98
C GLN A 248 -11.68 -20.99 2.94
N PRO A 249 -11.73 -20.23 4.07
CA PRO A 249 -11.32 -18.83 4.04
C PRO A 249 -9.86 -18.60 3.61
N VAL A 250 -8.95 -19.51 3.93
CA VAL A 250 -7.52 -19.43 3.53
C VAL A 250 -7.39 -19.70 2.04
N ILE A 251 -8.02 -20.77 1.54
CA ILE A 251 -8.02 -21.14 0.12
C ILE A 251 -8.59 -20.01 -0.75
N ARG A 252 -9.71 -19.40 -0.34
CA ARG A 252 -10.29 -18.26 -1.07
C ARG A 252 -9.33 -17.08 -1.15
N ARG A 253 -8.61 -16.76 -0.08
CA ARG A 253 -7.62 -15.66 -0.07
C ARG A 253 -6.41 -15.98 -0.95
N LEU A 254 -5.98 -17.24 -0.96
CA LEU A 254 -4.92 -17.71 -1.83
C LEU A 254 -5.32 -17.64 -3.32
N ALA A 255 -6.56 -18.03 -3.65
CA ALA A 255 -7.08 -17.89 -5.00
C ALA A 255 -7.13 -16.42 -5.43
N VAL A 256 -7.63 -15.53 -4.56
CA VAL A 256 -7.68 -14.08 -4.84
C VAL A 256 -6.28 -13.51 -5.11
N VAL A 257 -5.29 -13.78 -4.25
CA VAL A 257 -3.93 -13.24 -4.48
C VAL A 257 -3.33 -13.80 -5.76
N THR A 258 -3.58 -15.07 -6.09
CA THR A 258 -3.09 -15.71 -7.32
C THR A 258 -3.69 -15.06 -8.57
N VAL A 259 -5.01 -14.89 -8.61
CA VAL A 259 -5.70 -14.25 -9.75
C VAL A 259 -5.25 -12.80 -9.92
N LEU A 260 -5.14 -12.04 -8.82
CA LEU A 260 -4.64 -10.66 -8.88
C LEU A 260 -3.20 -10.60 -9.37
N THR A 261 -2.35 -11.54 -8.96
CA THR A 261 -0.94 -11.60 -9.40
C THR A 261 -0.82 -11.95 -10.88
N LEU A 262 -1.65 -12.87 -11.38
CA LEU A 262 -1.71 -13.20 -12.81
C LEU A 262 -2.17 -12.00 -13.65
N ALA A 263 -3.25 -11.32 -13.23
CA ALA A 263 -3.71 -10.12 -13.89
C ALA A 263 -2.65 -9.01 -13.88
N GLN A 264 -1.95 -8.85 -12.75
CA GLN A 264 -0.86 -7.90 -12.61
C GLN A 264 0.34 -8.22 -13.51
N GLY A 265 0.70 -9.50 -13.61
CA GLY A 265 1.74 -9.98 -14.53
C GLY A 265 1.38 -9.68 -15.98
N LEU A 266 0.13 -9.93 -16.38
CA LEU A 266 -0.37 -9.58 -17.71
C LEU A 266 -0.26 -8.07 -17.99
N ILE A 267 -0.68 -7.22 -17.05
CA ILE A 267 -0.51 -5.76 -17.19
C ILE A 267 0.96 -5.42 -17.37
N GLY A 268 1.87 -6.02 -16.59
CA GLY A 268 3.31 -5.79 -16.67
C GLY A 268 3.90 -6.17 -18.04
N VAL A 269 3.52 -7.34 -18.57
CA VAL A 269 3.93 -7.80 -19.90
C VAL A 269 3.45 -6.84 -20.98
N VAL A 270 2.15 -6.50 -20.99
CA VAL A 270 1.60 -5.57 -21.98
C VAL A 270 2.28 -4.20 -21.86
N GLN A 271 2.49 -3.72 -20.64
CA GLN A 271 3.19 -2.46 -20.38
C GLN A 271 4.61 -2.45 -20.96
N TYR A 272 5.37 -3.54 -20.81
CA TYR A 272 6.73 -3.64 -21.37
C TYR A 272 6.73 -3.59 -22.90
N PHE A 273 5.92 -4.43 -23.55
CA PHE A 273 5.90 -4.53 -25.02
C PHE A 273 5.23 -3.35 -25.73
N THR A 274 4.39 -2.57 -25.04
CA THR A 274 3.74 -1.37 -25.60
C THR A 274 4.48 -0.07 -25.31
N GLY A 275 5.72 -0.13 -24.80
CA GLY A 275 6.54 1.06 -24.55
C GLY A 275 6.16 1.84 -23.29
N VAL A 276 5.62 1.16 -22.28
CA VAL A 276 5.31 1.69 -20.94
C VAL A 276 4.31 2.86 -21.00
N PRO A 277 3.09 2.68 -21.55
CA PRO A 277 2.10 3.75 -21.61
C PRO A 277 1.64 4.16 -20.20
N ALA A 278 1.42 5.46 -20.01
CA ALA A 278 1.10 6.07 -18.71
C ALA A 278 -0.10 5.41 -17.99
N VAL A 279 -1.16 5.09 -18.74
CA VAL A 279 -2.37 4.45 -18.18
C VAL A 279 -2.06 3.07 -17.61
N LEU A 280 -1.26 2.26 -18.31
CA LEU A 280 -0.89 0.93 -17.81
C LEU A 280 -0.02 1.04 -16.56
N VAL A 281 0.85 2.05 -16.45
CA VAL A 281 1.64 2.29 -15.23
C VAL A 281 0.74 2.58 -14.04
N THR A 282 -0.29 3.42 -14.20
CA THR A 282 -1.27 3.67 -13.13
C THR A 282 -2.03 2.40 -12.76
N LEU A 283 -2.48 1.62 -13.75
CA LEU A 283 -3.16 0.33 -13.50
C LEU A 283 -2.24 -0.68 -12.83
N HIS A 284 -0.96 -0.71 -13.20
CA HIS A 284 0.05 -1.57 -12.59
C HIS A 284 0.30 -1.17 -11.13
N VAL A 285 0.39 0.11 -10.79
CA VAL A 285 0.47 0.53 -9.37
C VAL A 285 -0.81 0.17 -8.61
N ALA A 286 -1.99 0.34 -9.22
CA ALA A 286 -3.25 -0.07 -8.61
C ALA A 286 -3.30 -1.59 -8.36
N GLY A 287 -2.87 -2.41 -9.31
CA GLY A 287 -2.78 -3.85 -9.12
C GLY A 287 -1.73 -4.25 -8.08
N ALA A 288 -0.61 -3.53 -7.97
CA ALA A 288 0.38 -3.73 -6.90
C ALA A 288 -0.20 -3.47 -5.50
N VAL A 289 -1.03 -2.42 -5.35
CA VAL A 289 -1.80 -2.15 -4.12
C VAL A 289 -2.72 -3.33 -3.81
N LEU A 290 -3.45 -3.83 -4.80
CA LEU A 290 -4.39 -4.94 -4.63
C LEU A 290 -3.69 -6.25 -4.27
N VAL A 291 -2.59 -6.60 -4.94
CA VAL A 291 -1.78 -7.79 -4.64
C VAL A 291 -1.18 -7.68 -3.23
N THR A 292 -0.69 -6.51 -2.83
CA THR A 292 -0.18 -6.26 -1.47
C THR A 292 -1.28 -6.46 -0.43
N GLY A 293 -2.45 -5.86 -0.64
CA GLY A 293 -3.60 -6.03 0.25
C GLY A 293 -4.11 -7.46 0.31
N ALA A 294 -4.14 -8.18 -0.82
CA ALA A 294 -4.56 -9.57 -0.88
C ALA A 294 -3.57 -10.52 -0.18
N THR A 295 -2.26 -10.28 -0.35
CA THR A 295 -1.21 -11.04 0.34
C THR A 295 -1.27 -10.78 1.85
N ALA A 296 -1.49 -9.54 2.28
CA ALA A 296 -1.72 -9.20 3.68
C ALA A 296 -2.98 -9.89 4.24
N ALA A 297 -4.06 -9.96 3.45
CA ALA A 297 -5.28 -10.65 3.85
C ALA A 297 -5.11 -12.17 3.95
N LEU A 298 -4.33 -12.78 3.04
CA LEU A 298 -3.93 -14.18 3.13
C LEU A 298 -3.13 -14.42 4.41
N TRP A 299 -2.09 -13.60 4.67
CA TRP A 299 -1.30 -13.65 5.90
C TRP A 299 -2.17 -13.58 7.15
N ALA A 300 -3.10 -12.62 7.20
CA ALA A 300 -4.00 -12.46 8.33
C ALA A 300 -4.94 -13.66 8.52
N SER A 301 -5.32 -14.35 7.44
CA SER A 301 -6.24 -15.50 7.46
C SER A 301 -5.64 -16.77 8.05
N LEU A 302 -4.31 -16.87 8.16
CA LEU A 302 -3.60 -18.02 8.71
C LEU A 302 -3.73 -18.15 10.23
N ARG A 303 -4.09 -17.06 10.90
CA ARG A 303 -4.28 -17.00 12.36
C ARG A 303 -5.69 -16.57 12.69
N GLN A 304 -6.27 -17.16 13.71
CA GLN A 304 -7.54 -16.73 14.28
C GLN A 304 -7.41 -16.57 15.79
N ARG A 305 -8.21 -15.68 16.36
CA ARG A 305 -8.41 -15.59 17.80
C ARG A 305 -9.85 -16.04 18.08
N THR A 306 -10.00 -17.14 18.80
CA THR A 306 -11.29 -17.76 19.13
C THR A 306 -11.37 -18.05 20.62
N GLN A 307 -12.58 -18.12 21.18
CA GLN A 307 -12.74 -18.66 22.52
C GLN A 307 -12.27 -20.12 22.58
N PRO A 308 -11.77 -20.59 23.73
CA PRO A 308 -11.53 -22.01 23.94
C PRO A 308 -12.84 -22.77 23.72
N GLU A 309 -12.83 -23.86 22.96
CA GLU A 309 -13.98 -24.78 23.03
C GLU A 309 -14.05 -25.33 24.46
N PRO A 310 -15.23 -25.30 25.11
CA PRO A 310 -15.39 -26.01 26.37
C PRO A 310 -15.13 -27.49 26.13
N LEU A 311 -14.24 -28.06 26.95
CA LEU A 311 -13.90 -29.48 26.96
C LEU A 311 -15.13 -30.36 27.20
#